data_AF-A0A1V9AD00-F1
#
_entry.id   AF-A0A1V9AD00-F1
#
_cell.length_a   1.000
_cell.length_b   1.000
_cell.length_c   1.000
_cell.angle_alpha   90.00
_cell.angle_beta   90.00
_cell.angle_gamma   90.00
#
_symmetry.space_group_name_H-M   'P 1'
#
loop_
_entity.id
_entity.type
_entity.pdbx_description
1 polymer ?
#
loop_
_entity_poly.entity_id
_entity_poly.type
_entity_poly.pdbx_seq_one_letter_code
_entity_poly.pdbx_strand_id
1 'polypeptide(L)'
;MIVTALYLTVLAALLAGLGSAVHREGPAPDVEPAFARRVAEGVLVLRALGQAYADRTQGLLDELTTSTPLLLPSAEGPANTRA
;
A
#
# COMPACT_ATOMS: atom_id res chain seq x y z
N MET A 1 11.54 18.96 -18.34
CA MET A 1 10.31 18.72 -19.13
C MET A 1 10.38 17.42 -19.93
N ILE A 2 11.39 17.21 -20.78
CA ILE A 2 11.52 15.98 -21.59
C ILE A 2 11.60 14.71 -20.72
N VAL A 3 12.44 14.71 -19.68
CA VAL A 3 12.57 13.57 -18.76
C VAL A 3 11.24 13.23 -18.08
N THR A 4 10.51 14.25 -17.62
CA THR A 4 9.19 14.08 -17.00
C THR A 4 8.19 13.49 -17.99
N ALA A 5 8.16 13.98 -19.23
CA ALA A 5 7.26 13.45 -20.26
C ALA A 5 7.59 11.98 -20.59
N LEU A 6 8.88 11.64 -20.72
CA LEU A 6 9.34 10.26 -20.95
C LEU A 6 8.97 9.35 -19.77
N TYR A 7 9.13 9.84 -18.54
CA TYR A 7 8.72 9.08 -17.36
C TYR A 7 7.21 8.80 -17.36
N LEU A 8 6.39 9.80 -17.65
CA LEU A 8 4.94 9.65 -17.70
C LEU A 8 4.49 8.70 -18.80
N THR A 9 5.14 8.73 -19.98
CA THR A 9 4.79 7.82 -21.08
C THR A 9 5.15 6.37 -20.75
N VAL A 10 6.32 6.13 -20.16
CA VAL A 10 6.73 4.79 -19.70
C VAL A 10 5.78 4.30 -18.59
N LEU A 11 5.47 5.16 -17.62
CA LEU A 11 4.55 4.82 -16.54
C LEU A 11 3.16 4.47 -17.09
N ALA A 12 2.62 5.27 -18.02
CA ALA A 12 1.34 4.99 -18.65
C ALA A 12 1.36 3.67 -19.43
N ALA A 13 2.45 3.38 -20.16
CA ALA A 13 2.59 2.11 -20.87
C ALA A 13 2.62 0.91 -19.91
N LEU A 14 3.33 1.00 -18.78
CA LEU A 14 3.36 -0.03 -17.75
C LEU A 14 1.98 -0.26 -17.14
N LEU A 15 1.26 0.81 -16.81
CA LEU A 15 -0.10 0.74 -16.28
C LEU A 15 -1.07 0.12 -17.28
N ALA A 16 -1.00 0.52 -18.55
CA ALA A 16 -1.81 -0.07 -19.61
C ALA A 16 -1.52 -1.58 -19.80
N GLY A 17 -0.24 -1.96 -19.76
CA GLY A 17 0.18 -3.36 -19.80
C GLY A 17 -0.39 -4.16 -18.62
N LEU A 18 -0.32 -3.60 -17.41
CA LEU A 18 -0.88 -4.22 -16.21
C LEU A 18 -2.40 -4.38 -16.30
N GLY A 19 -3.12 -3.34 -16.73
CA GLY A 19 -4.57 -3.38 -16.92
C GLY A 19 -5.00 -4.38 -18.00
N SER A 20 -4.19 -4.57 -19.04
CA SER A 20 -4.45 -5.58 -20.07
C SER A 20 -4.16 -7.01 -19.60
N ALA A 21 -3.18 -7.20 -18.72
CA ALA A 21 -2.74 -8.53 -18.27
C ALA A 21 -3.65 -9.11 -17.18
N VAL A 22 -4.27 -8.25 -16.36
CA VAL A 22 -5.09 -8.66 -15.23
C VAL A 22 -6.56 -8.54 -15.59
N HIS A 23 -7.25 -9.68 -15.69
CA HIS A 23 -8.70 -9.68 -15.83
C HIS A 23 -9.34 -9.28 -14.49
N ARG A 24 -9.91 -8.07 -14.43
CA ARG A 24 -10.63 -7.59 -13.25
C ARG A 24 -12.12 -7.86 -13.43
N GLU A 25 -12.71 -8.61 -12.51
CA GLU A 25 -14.18 -8.70 -12.41
C GLU A 25 -14.73 -7.37 -11.89
N GLY A 26 -15.47 -6.64 -12.73
CA GLY A 26 -16.07 -5.36 -12.38
C GLY A 26 -16.46 -4.51 -13.58
N PRO A 27 -17.23 -3.43 -13.36
CA PRO A 27 -17.56 -2.48 -14.42
C PRO A 27 -16.29 -1.84 -14.94
N ALA A 28 -16.11 -1.90 -16.25
CA ALA A 28 -14.93 -1.32 -16.87
C ALA A 28 -15.00 0.23 -16.81
N PRO A 29 -13.85 0.92 -16.65
CA PRO A 29 -13.84 2.36 -16.55
C PRO A 29 -14.36 3.01 -17.84
N ASP A 30 -15.33 3.90 -17.70
CA ASP A 30 -15.94 4.66 -18.80
C ASP A 30 -15.06 5.86 -19.15
N VAL A 31 -13.94 5.57 -19.82
CA VAL A 31 -12.93 6.55 -20.20
C VAL A 31 -12.53 6.30 -21.64
N GLU A 32 -12.63 7.34 -22.47
CA GLU A 32 -12.04 7.35 -23.82
C GLU A 32 -10.75 8.18 -23.83
N PRO A 33 -9.76 7.84 -24.67
CA PRO A 33 -9.71 6.72 -25.62
C PRO A 33 -9.36 5.37 -24.96
N ALA A 34 -9.46 4.27 -25.71
CA ALA A 34 -9.22 2.89 -25.22
C ALA A 34 -7.89 2.69 -24.46
N PHE A 35 -6.83 3.41 -24.83
CA PHE A 35 -5.56 3.36 -24.10
C PHE A 35 -5.69 3.91 -22.67
N ALA A 36 -6.39 5.04 -22.49
CA ALA A 36 -6.62 5.63 -21.17
C ALA A 36 -7.43 4.69 -20.27
N ARG A 37 -8.38 3.96 -20.85
CA ARG A 37 -9.12 2.90 -20.15
C ARG A 37 -8.20 1.81 -19.61
N ARG A 38 -7.22 1.33 -20.41
CA ARG A 38 -6.23 0.35 -19.96
C ARG A 38 -5.34 0.88 -18.84
N VAL A 39 -4.91 2.14 -18.93
CA VAL A 39 -4.17 2.80 -17.85
C VAL A 39 -5.00 2.84 -16.57
N ALA A 40 -6.28 3.23 -16.66
CA ALA A 40 -7.19 3.28 -15.52
C ALA A 40 -7.41 1.89 -14.89
N GLU A 41 -7.59 0.85 -15.72
CA GLU A 41 -7.65 -0.55 -15.26
C GLU A 41 -6.39 -0.92 -14.46
N GLY A 42 -5.20 -0.59 -14.97
CA GLY A 42 -3.93 -0.82 -14.26
C GLY A 42 -3.84 -0.08 -12.91
N VAL A 43 -4.27 1.18 -12.86
CA VAL A 43 -4.32 1.96 -11.61
C VAL A 43 -5.27 1.33 -10.60
N LEU A 44 -6.44 0.85 -11.03
CA LEU A 44 -7.40 0.18 -10.16
C LEU A 44 -6.84 -1.13 -9.59
N VAL A 45 -6.08 -1.89 -10.37
CA VAL A 45 -5.36 -3.10 -9.91
C VAL A 45 -4.34 -2.72 -8.83
N LEU A 46 -3.50 -1.71 -9.07
CA LEU A 46 -2.52 -1.25 -8.08
C LEU A 46 -3.18 -0.77 -6.79
N ARG A 47 -4.32 -0.07 -6.89
CA ARG A 47 -5.07 0.37 -5.72
C ARG A 47 -5.56 -0.80 -4.89
N ALA A 48 -6.14 -1.82 -5.52
CA ALA A 48 -6.64 -3.01 -4.84
C ALA A 48 -5.51 -3.79 -4.16
N LEU A 49 -4.37 -3.95 -4.85
CA LEU A 49 -3.17 -4.56 -4.27
C LEU A 49 -2.64 -3.74 -3.09
N GLY A 50 -2.55 -2.42 -3.25
CA GLY A 50 -2.08 -1.51 -2.21
C GLY A 50 -2.95 -1.58 -0.94
N GLN A 51 -4.27 -1.65 -1.10
CA GLN A 51 -5.19 -1.84 0.02
C GLN A 51 -4.99 -3.20 0.69
N ALA A 52 -4.93 -4.29 -0.08
CA ALA A 52 -4.70 -5.63 0.49
C ALA A 52 -3.38 -5.73 1.26
N TYR A 53 -2.31 -5.10 0.76
CA TYR A 53 -1.03 -5.04 1.46
C TYR A 53 -1.06 -4.15 2.70
N ALA A 54 -1.77 -3.02 2.65
CA ALA A 54 -1.96 -2.16 3.81
C ALA A 54 -2.71 -2.89 4.92
N ASP A 55 -3.84 -3.53 4.60
CA ASP A 55 -4.65 -4.31 5.54
C ASP A 55 -3.82 -5.45 6.16
N ARG A 56 -3.03 -6.16 5.34
CA ARG A 56 -2.13 -7.22 5.82
C ARG A 56 -1.06 -6.67 6.75
N THR A 57 -0.45 -5.54 6.40
CA THR A 57 0.61 -4.92 7.21
C THR A 57 0.05 -4.43 8.54
N GLN A 58 -1.14 -3.85 8.53
CA GLN A 58 -1.83 -3.42 9.73
C GLN A 58 -2.20 -4.62 10.62
N GLY A 59 -2.71 -5.71 10.05
CA GLY A 59 -2.97 -6.95 10.79
C GLY A 59 -1.71 -7.51 11.46
N LEU A 60 -0.58 -7.53 10.74
CA LEU A 60 0.71 -7.94 11.30
C LEU A 60 1.17 -7.01 12.43
N LEU A 61 0.93 -5.70 12.31
CA LEU A 61 1.29 -4.73 13.34
C LEU A 61 0.40 -4.88 14.58
N ASP A 62 -0.89 -5.13 14.40
CA ASP A 62 -1.86 -5.37 15.48
C ASP A 62 -1.54 -6.68 16.22
N GLU A 63 -1.13 -7.73 15.50
CA GLU A 63 -0.65 -8.99 16.09
C GLU A 63 0.60 -8.78 16.95
N LEU A 64 1.57 -8.02 16.45
CA LEU A 64 2.82 -7.74 17.17
C LEU A 64 2.59 -6.86 18.41
N THR A 65 1.75 -5.84 18.31
CA THR A 65 1.43 -4.95 19.45
C THR A 65 0.61 -5.68 20.52
N THR A 66 -0.31 -6.56 20.13
CA THR A 66 -1.10 -7.38 21.07
C THR A 66 -0.25 -8.47 21.74
N SER A 67 0.74 -9.03 21.02
CA SER A 67 1.62 -10.09 21.54
C SER A 67 2.82 -9.58 22.34
N THR A 68 3.02 -8.26 22.43
CA THR A 68 4.07 -7.67 23.26
C THR A 68 3.49 -7.34 24.64
N PRO A 69 3.70 -8.18 25.69
CA PRO A 69 3.49 -7.70 27.04
C PRO A 69 4.46 -6.54 27.24
N LEU A 70 3.92 -5.33 27.42
CA LEU A 70 4.67 -4.19 27.93
C LEU A 70 5.22 -4.59 29.31
N LEU A 71 6.41 -5.18 29.33
CA LEU A 71 7.30 -5.19 30.49
C LEU A 71 7.72 -3.74 30.69
N LEU A 72 6.79 -2.93 31.19
CA LEU A 72 7.11 -1.68 31.86
C LEU A 72 8.09 -2.08 32.97
N PRO A 73 9.35 -1.60 32.96
CA PRO A 73 10.20 -1.79 34.11
C PRO A 73 9.48 -1.14 35.29
N SER A 74 9.00 -1.97 36.22
CA SER A 74 8.42 -1.52 37.47
C SER A 74 9.49 -0.66 38.12
N ALA A 75 9.25 0.65 38.16
CA ALA A 75 10.07 1.59 38.89
C ALA A 75 9.81 1.37 40.39
N GLU A 76 10.20 0.21 40.92
CA GLU A 76 10.44 0.06 42.35
C GLU A 76 11.69 0.89 42.65
N GLY A 77 11.43 2.13 43.07
CA GLY A 77 12.47 3.04 43.54
C GLY A 77 13.22 2.42 44.72
N PRO A 78 14.54 2.63 44.83
CA PRO A 78 15.24 2.25 46.05
C PRO A 78 14.87 3.25 47.15
N ALA A 79 13.86 2.91 47.94
CA ALA A 79 13.76 3.41 49.30
C ALA A 79 14.92 2.80 50.11
N ASN A 80 16.08 3.45 50.08
CA ASN A 80 17.16 3.12 51.00
C ASN A 80 17.72 4.39 51.63
N THR A 81 16.96 4.89 52.60
CA THR A 81 17.42 5.74 53.67
C THR A 81 18.44 4.97 54.50
N ARG A 82 19.72 5.22 54.25
CA ARG A 82 20.86 4.99 55.15
C ARG A 82 21.60 6.31 55.21
N ALA A 83 22.09 6.83 56.32
CA ALA A 83 22.00 6.57 57.75
C ALA A 83 22.50 7.86 58.41
#